data_AF-A0A9W8ECY7-F1
#
_entry.id   AF-A0A9W8ECY7-F1
#
_cell.length_a   1.000
_cell.length_b   1.000
_cell.length_c   1.000
_cell.angle_alpha   90.00
_cell.angle_beta   90.00
_cell.angle_gamma   90.00
#
_symmetry.space_group_name_H-M   'P 1'
#
loop_
_entity.id
_entity.type
_entity.pdbx_description
1 polymer ?
#
loop_
_entity_poly.entity_id
_entity_poly.type
_entity_poly.pdbx_seq_one_letter_code
_entity_poly.pdbx_strand_id
1 'polypeptide(L)'
;MPNSPPPGDTHATASPDTANPPKKPFVHVDQLSSVDRQRFELERLMKRADKPIRLPDAKKSSVKAPPEFVRTTMGSSAGAGSSDFHIYRAHRRHELARLKAMDEDACQEEAEREFERKRALAQQELDAKTAKRRAKRQRRKPNQKNPKK
;
A
#
# COMPACT_ATOMS: atom_id res chain seq x y z
N MET A 1 27.27 48.37 -59.78
CA MET A 1 25.93 47.80 -59.97
C MET A 1 26.04 46.28 -59.87
N PRO A 2 25.11 45.62 -59.16
CA PRO A 2 25.19 44.22 -58.76
C PRO A 2 24.63 43.30 -59.86
N ASN A 3 25.12 42.06 -59.92
CA ASN A 3 24.31 40.86 -60.18
C ASN A 3 25.19 39.61 -59.95
N SER A 4 25.08 39.05 -58.74
CA SER A 4 25.61 37.73 -58.42
C SER A 4 24.78 36.64 -59.11
N PRO A 5 25.39 35.56 -59.62
CA PRO A 5 24.65 34.41 -60.14
C PRO A 5 24.02 33.60 -58.98
N PRO A 6 22.85 32.97 -59.18
CA PRO A 6 22.22 32.13 -58.17
C PRO A 6 22.98 30.79 -58.03
N PRO A 7 23.12 30.22 -56.81
CA PRO A 7 23.71 28.90 -56.63
C PRO A 7 22.74 27.79 -57.04
N GLY A 8 23.34 26.70 -57.52
CA GLY A 8 22.70 25.61 -58.26
C GLY A 8 21.63 24.82 -57.54
N ASP A 9 20.76 24.24 -58.37
CA ASP A 9 19.79 23.20 -58.03
C ASP A 9 20.47 22.02 -57.32
N THR A 10 20.19 21.87 -56.02
CA THR A 10 20.51 20.64 -55.30
C THR A 10 19.30 19.73 -55.35
N HIS A 11 19.34 18.79 -56.29
CA HIS A 11 18.48 17.61 -56.24
C HIS A 11 18.88 16.76 -55.03
N ALA A 12 18.35 17.08 -53.85
CA ALA A 12 18.45 16.21 -52.69
C ALA A 12 17.52 15.01 -52.93
N THR A 13 18.14 13.92 -53.38
CA THR A 13 17.59 12.57 -53.40
C THR A 13 16.92 12.25 -52.06
N ALA A 14 15.60 12.15 -52.04
CA ALA A 14 14.85 11.59 -50.93
C ALA A 14 15.18 10.08 -50.85
N SER A 15 16.11 9.71 -49.98
CA SER A 15 16.33 8.30 -49.60
C SER A 15 15.10 7.81 -48.82
N PRO A 16 14.35 6.80 -49.31
CA PRO A 16 13.13 6.35 -48.68
C PRO A 16 13.39 5.14 -47.78
N ASP A 17 14.21 5.25 -46.72
CA ASP A 17 14.42 4.11 -45.81
C ASP A 17 14.83 4.54 -44.40
N THR A 18 13.92 5.21 -43.69
CA THR A 18 13.94 5.15 -42.23
C THR A 18 12.52 4.91 -41.74
N ALA A 19 12.04 3.68 -42.00
CA ALA A 19 10.83 3.16 -41.39
C ALA A 19 11.04 3.09 -39.87
N ASN A 20 10.60 4.15 -39.19
CA ASN A 20 10.52 4.20 -37.73
C ASN A 20 9.64 3.01 -37.29
N PRO A 21 10.12 2.10 -36.40
CA PRO A 21 9.36 0.91 -36.04
C PRO A 21 7.97 1.30 -35.53
N PRO A 22 6.91 0.56 -35.90
CA PRO A 22 5.55 0.90 -35.52
C PRO A 22 5.47 1.01 -33.99
N LYS A 23 5.09 2.20 -33.50
CA LYS A 23 4.86 2.43 -32.08
C LYS A 23 3.80 1.42 -31.63
N LYS A 24 4.15 0.55 -30.68
CA LYS A 24 3.20 -0.42 -30.11
C LYS A 24 1.95 0.35 -29.67
N PRO A 25 0.74 -0.14 -29.98
CA PRO A 25 -0.48 0.55 -29.59
C PRO A 25 -0.44 0.76 -28.08
N PHE A 26 -0.71 2.00 -27.66
CA PHE A 26 -0.83 2.31 -26.24
C PHE A 26 -2.10 1.65 -25.73
N VAL A 27 -1.93 0.52 -25.03
CA VAL A 27 -3.06 -0.21 -24.44
C VAL A 27 -3.40 0.46 -23.10
N HIS A 28 -4.62 0.97 -22.98
CA HIS A 28 -5.13 1.44 -21.69
C HIS A 28 -5.34 0.24 -20.76
N VAL A 29 -4.41 0.05 -19.82
CA VAL A 29 -4.41 -1.06 -18.85
C VAL A 29 -5.72 -1.13 -18.05
N ASP A 30 -6.39 0.01 -17.87
CA ASP A 30 -7.68 0.13 -17.17
C ASP A 30 -8.87 -0.46 -17.94
N GLN A 31 -8.72 -0.76 -19.23
CA GLN A 31 -9.78 -1.36 -20.05
C GLN A 31 -9.58 -2.88 -20.26
N LEU A 32 -8.50 -3.45 -19.71
CA LEU A 32 -8.20 -4.89 -19.82
C LEU A 32 -8.98 -5.72 -18.80
N SER A 33 -9.27 -6.97 -19.19
CA SER A 33 -9.74 -8.01 -18.28
C SER A 33 -8.73 -8.21 -17.13
N SER A 34 -9.20 -8.67 -15.97
CA SER A 34 -8.34 -8.93 -14.80
C SER A 34 -7.16 -9.84 -15.14
N VAL A 35 -7.40 -10.87 -15.95
CA VAL A 35 -6.38 -11.81 -16.41
C VAL A 35 -5.36 -11.12 -17.33
N ASP A 36 -5.81 -10.24 -18.21
CA ASP A 36 -4.93 -9.55 -19.17
C ASP A 36 -4.06 -8.49 -18.47
N ARG A 37 -4.59 -7.82 -17.43
CA ARG A 37 -3.79 -6.93 -16.57
C ARG A 37 -2.68 -7.69 -15.85
N GLN A 38 -3.00 -8.84 -15.27
CA GLN A 38 -2.01 -9.69 -14.61
C GLN A 38 -0.95 -10.19 -15.59
N ARG A 39 -1.35 -10.63 -16.79
CA ARG A 39 -0.42 -11.04 -17.86
C ARG A 39 0.53 -9.91 -18.23
N PHE A 40 0.02 -8.69 -18.40
CA PHE A 40 0.83 -7.52 -18.72
C PHE A 40 1.82 -7.16 -17.59
N GLU A 41 1.37 -7.20 -16.34
CA GLU A 41 2.23 -6.97 -15.16
C GLU A 41 3.33 -8.03 -15.04
N LEU A 42 3.00 -9.31 -15.27
CA LEU A 42 3.95 -10.41 -15.30
C LEU A 42 4.97 -10.22 -16.43
N GLU A 43 4.53 -9.89 -17.65
CA GLU A 43 5.43 -9.63 -18.78
C GLU A 43 6.37 -8.46 -18.48
N ARG A 44 5.86 -7.40 -17.83
CA ARG A 44 6.66 -6.25 -17.39
C ARG A 44 7.71 -6.65 -16.35
N LEU A 45 7.35 -7.52 -15.41
CA LEU A 45 8.23 -7.98 -14.34
C LEU A 45 9.32 -8.93 -14.88
N MET A 46 8.94 -9.86 -15.77
CA MET A 46 9.84 -10.84 -16.38
C MET A 46 10.88 -10.19 -17.32
N LYS A 47 10.57 -9.05 -17.94
CA LYS A 47 11.55 -8.28 -18.75
C LYS A 47 12.78 -7.83 -17.96
N ARG A 48 12.70 -7.76 -16.63
CA ARG A 48 13.80 -7.33 -15.74
C ARG A 48 13.90 -8.25 -14.53
N ALA A 49 14.05 -9.55 -14.78
CA ALA A 49 14.13 -10.58 -13.73
C ALA A 49 15.31 -10.38 -12.76
N ASP A 50 16.41 -9.76 -13.19
CA ASP A 50 17.59 -9.56 -12.36
C ASP A 50 17.41 -8.51 -11.24
N LYS A 51 16.37 -7.67 -11.31
CA LYS A 51 16.15 -6.59 -10.33
C LYS A 51 15.29 -7.11 -9.16
N PRO A 52 15.71 -6.91 -7.91
CA PRO A 52 14.89 -7.28 -6.77
C PRO A 52 13.60 -6.44 -6.72
N ILE A 53 12.48 -7.12 -6.49
CA ILE A 53 11.17 -6.49 -6.37
C ILE A 53 11.05 -5.88 -4.97
N ARG A 54 10.79 -4.57 -4.88
CA ARG A 54 10.47 -3.91 -3.60
C ARG A 54 8.96 -3.92 -3.39
N LEU A 55 8.50 -4.73 -2.45
CA LEU A 55 7.12 -4.63 -1.97
C LEU A 55 6.99 -3.39 -1.10
N PRO A 56 5.83 -2.70 -1.13
CA PRO A 56 5.58 -1.60 -0.21
C PRO A 56 5.50 -2.13 1.22
N ASP A 57 6.23 -1.49 2.13
CA ASP A 57 6.09 -1.75 3.55
C ASP A 57 4.71 -1.31 4.06
N ALA A 58 4.25 -1.94 5.14
CA ALA A 58 3.02 -1.54 5.80
C ALA A 58 3.10 -0.07 6.22
N LYS A 59 2.11 0.73 5.80
CA LYS A 59 2.02 2.15 6.16
C LYS A 59 1.77 2.27 7.66
N LYS A 60 2.72 2.84 8.39
CA LYS A 60 2.55 3.19 9.81
C LYS A 60 1.78 4.51 9.87
N SER A 61 0.54 4.49 10.37
CA SER A 61 -0.27 5.68 10.62
C SER A 61 0.15 6.36 11.92
N SER A 62 1.41 6.78 12.04
CA SER A 62 1.89 7.46 13.24
C SER A 62 1.75 8.97 13.09
N VAL A 63 1.11 9.62 14.07
CA VAL A 63 1.18 11.07 14.21
C VAL A 63 2.64 11.47 14.47
N LYS A 64 3.12 12.50 13.76
CA LYS A 64 4.51 12.93 13.88
C LYS A 64 4.78 13.42 15.31
N ALA A 65 5.87 12.93 15.91
CA ALA A 65 6.30 13.37 17.22
C ALA A 65 6.56 14.89 17.24
N PRO A 66 6.24 15.59 18.34
CA PRO A 66 6.56 17.00 18.48
C PRO A 66 8.08 17.21 18.41
N PRO A 67 8.54 18.35 17.87
CA PRO A 67 9.97 18.66 17.84
C PRO A 67 10.49 18.92 19.26
N GLU A 68 11.68 18.39 19.58
CA GLU A 68 12.35 18.56 20.88
C GLU A 68 12.67 20.03 21.19
N PHE A 69 13.10 20.80 20.18
CA PHE A 69 13.51 22.20 20.35
C PHE A 69 12.85 23.09 19.31
N VAL A 70 12.18 24.14 19.77
CA VAL A 70 11.66 25.21 18.92
C VAL A 70 12.67 26.37 18.96
N ARG A 71 13.29 26.67 17.81
CA ARG A 71 14.36 27.69 17.73
C ARG A 71 13.86 29.12 17.59
N THR A 72 12.60 29.32 17.19
CA THR A 72 12.04 30.62 16.81
C THR A 72 11.06 31.17 17.85
N THR A 73 11.29 30.89 19.14
CA THR A 73 10.43 31.40 20.22
C THR A 73 10.72 32.88 20.48
N MET A 74 9.74 33.74 20.22
CA MET A 74 9.77 35.15 20.61
C MET A 74 9.57 35.28 22.13
N GLY A 75 10.08 36.36 22.75
CA GLY A 75 10.03 36.54 24.20
C GLY A 75 8.60 36.56 24.77
N SER A 76 8.43 36.13 26.02
CA SER A 76 7.10 35.92 26.63
C SER A 76 6.24 37.19 26.77
N SER A 77 6.87 38.37 26.76
CA SER A 77 6.19 39.68 26.80
C SER A 77 6.10 40.36 25.43
N ALA A 78 6.61 39.74 24.37
CA ALA A 78 6.49 40.28 23.02
C ALA A 78 5.03 40.18 22.55
N GLY A 79 4.56 41.20 21.84
CA GLY A 79 3.19 41.24 21.30
C GLY A 79 2.95 40.17 20.23
N ALA A 80 1.68 39.97 19.86
CA ALA A 80 1.30 39.01 18.82
C ALA A 80 1.91 39.40 17.46
N GLY A 81 2.77 38.54 16.92
CA GLY A 81 3.33 38.66 15.58
C GLY A 81 2.34 38.23 14.50
N SER A 82 2.58 38.67 13.25
CA SER A 82 1.72 38.31 12.10
C SER A 82 1.74 36.81 11.78
N SER A 83 2.79 36.09 12.19
CA SER A 83 2.93 34.63 12.02
C SER A 83 2.20 33.81 13.09
N ASP A 84 1.87 34.42 14.23
CA ASP A 84 1.46 33.69 15.43
C ASP A 84 0.12 32.97 15.20
N PHE A 85 -0.76 33.59 14.42
CA PHE A 85 -2.00 32.97 13.99
C PHE A 85 -1.77 31.68 13.19
N HIS A 86 -0.80 31.69 12.26
CA HIS A 86 -0.51 30.51 11.44
C HIS A 86 0.19 29.41 12.23
N ILE A 87 1.06 29.77 13.17
CA ILE A 87 1.68 28.83 14.10
C ILE A 87 0.61 28.15 14.95
N TYR A 88 -0.31 28.92 15.54
CA TYR A 88 -1.42 28.39 16.33
C TYR A 88 -2.31 27.44 15.51
N ARG A 89 -2.71 27.84 14.30
CA ARG A 89 -3.53 27.03 13.40
C ARG A 89 -2.85 25.70 13.07
N ALA A 90 -1.55 25.70 12.80
CA ALA A 90 -0.79 24.49 12.54
C ALA A 90 -0.74 23.59 13.79
N HIS A 91 -0.39 24.16 14.94
CA HIS A 91 -0.33 23.43 16.21
C HIS A 91 -1.67 22.81 16.59
N ARG A 92 -2.78 23.55 16.47
CA ARG A 92 -4.14 23.04 16.73
C ARG A 92 -4.48 21.88 15.81
N ARG A 93 -4.13 21.95 14.51
CA ARG A 93 -4.37 20.83 13.57
C ARG A 93 -3.56 19.60 13.93
N HIS A 94 -2.29 19.77 14.30
CA HIS A 94 -1.45 18.66 14.75
C HIS A 94 -2.01 18.02 16.02
N GLU A 95 -2.46 18.83 16.98
CA GLU A 95 -3.00 18.32 18.23
C GLU A 95 -4.34 17.60 18.04
N LEU A 96 -5.25 18.15 17.23
CA LEU A 96 -6.50 17.47 16.92
C LEU A 96 -6.28 16.15 16.17
N ALA A 97 -5.31 16.11 15.25
CA ALA A 97 -4.92 14.86 14.58
C ALA A 97 -4.31 13.85 15.57
N ARG A 98 -3.54 14.33 16.56
CA ARG A 98 -2.96 13.51 17.63
C ARG A 98 -4.04 12.89 18.50
N LEU A 99 -4.96 13.69 19.01
CA LEU A 99 -6.07 13.23 19.85
C LEU A 99 -6.94 12.24 19.09
N LYS A 100 -7.30 12.56 17.85
CA LYS A 100 -8.09 11.67 17.00
C LYS A 100 -7.41 10.31 16.78
N ALA A 101 -6.10 10.28 16.51
CA ALA A 101 -5.38 9.02 16.36
C ALA A 101 -5.36 8.20 17.65
N MET A 102 -5.17 8.86 18.80
CA MET A 102 -5.21 8.18 20.11
C MET A 102 -6.59 7.57 20.40
N ASP A 103 -7.66 8.30 20.10
CA ASP A 103 -9.03 7.82 20.26
C ASP A 103 -9.32 6.63 19.31
N GLU A 104 -8.88 6.72 18.05
CA GLU A 104 -9.02 5.64 17.06
C GLU A 104 -8.24 4.38 17.44
N ASP A 105 -7.02 4.53 17.96
CA ASP A 105 -6.20 3.42 18.43
C ASP A 105 -6.85 2.74 19.65
N ALA A 106 -7.33 3.52 20.63
CA ALA A 106 -8.03 3.00 21.80
C ALA A 106 -9.30 2.22 21.41
N CYS A 107 -10.11 2.75 20.49
CA CYS A 107 -11.29 2.04 19.99
C CYS A 107 -10.93 0.74 19.25
N GLN A 108 -9.84 0.74 18.47
CA GLN A 108 -9.35 -0.46 17.78
C GLN A 108 -8.88 -1.53 18.77
N GLU A 109 -8.07 -1.16 19.76
CA GLU A 109 -7.58 -2.07 20.80
C GLU A 109 -8.72 -2.71 21.59
N GLU A 110 -9.75 -1.94 21.94
CA GLU A 110 -10.94 -2.46 22.61
C GLU A 110 -11.70 -3.46 21.74
N ALA A 111 -11.94 -3.12 20.47
CA ALA A 111 -12.63 -3.99 19.52
C ALA A 111 -11.84 -5.28 19.25
N GLU A 112 -10.53 -5.19 19.09
CA GLU A 112 -9.63 -6.34 18.92
C GLU A 112 -9.66 -7.24 20.16
N ARG A 113 -9.55 -6.68 21.35
CA ARG A 113 -9.61 -7.43 22.61
C ARG A 113 -10.95 -8.16 22.77
N GLU A 114 -12.06 -7.53 22.42
CA GLU A 114 -13.37 -8.19 22.43
C GLU A 114 -13.48 -9.30 21.40
N PHE A 115 -12.98 -9.06 20.19
CA PHE A 115 -12.97 -10.03 19.12
C PHE A 115 -12.14 -11.27 19.49
N GLU A 116 -10.94 -11.07 20.03
CA GLU A 116 -10.06 -12.14 20.49
C GLU A 116 -10.70 -12.96 21.60
N ARG A 117 -11.35 -12.31 22.58
CA ARG A 117 -12.09 -13.00 23.64
C ARG A 117 -13.21 -13.88 23.05
N LYS A 118 -14.04 -13.33 22.17
CA LYS A 118 -15.13 -14.07 21.51
C LYS A 118 -14.58 -15.24 20.69
N ARG A 119 -13.50 -15.03 19.94
CA ARG A 119 -12.83 -16.05 19.13
C ARG A 119 -12.26 -17.17 20.00
N ALA A 120 -11.60 -16.85 21.12
CA ALA A 120 -11.04 -17.83 22.04
C ALA A 120 -12.13 -18.71 22.67
N LEU A 121 -13.24 -18.11 23.10
CA LEU A 121 -14.39 -18.85 23.65
C LEU A 121 -14.99 -19.79 22.60
N ALA A 122 -15.25 -19.29 21.39
CA ALA A 122 -15.77 -20.11 20.30
C ALA A 122 -14.84 -21.28 19.96
N GLN A 123 -13.53 -21.03 19.93
CA GLN A 123 -12.52 -22.06 19.68
C GLN A 123 -12.54 -23.14 20.79
N GLN A 124 -12.56 -22.74 22.05
CA GLN A 124 -12.64 -23.67 23.19
C GLN A 124 -13.90 -24.54 23.14
N GLU A 125 -15.05 -23.97 22.78
CA GLU A 125 -16.28 -24.75 22.63
C GLU A 125 -16.19 -25.78 21.50
N LEU A 126 -15.65 -25.37 20.35
CA LEU A 126 -15.46 -26.26 19.19
C LEU A 126 -14.49 -27.39 19.53
N ASP A 127 -13.41 -27.08 20.26
CA ASP A 127 -12.42 -28.05 20.70
C ASP A 127 -13.00 -29.01 21.74
N ALA A 128 -13.79 -28.53 22.70
CA ALA A 128 -14.50 -29.38 23.67
C ALA A 128 -15.49 -30.33 22.98
N LYS A 129 -16.29 -29.81 22.03
CA LYS A 129 -17.22 -30.61 21.22
C LYS A 129 -16.45 -31.66 20.39
N THR A 130 -15.34 -31.28 19.79
CA THR A 130 -14.50 -32.16 18.96
C THR A 130 -13.78 -33.22 19.80
N ALA A 131 -13.25 -32.86 20.96
CA ALA A 131 -12.62 -33.76 21.91
C ALA A 131 -13.60 -34.81 22.44
N LYS A 132 -14.83 -34.40 22.83
CA LYS A 132 -15.89 -35.33 23.25
C LYS A 132 -16.24 -36.33 22.14
N ARG A 133 -16.39 -35.87 20.90
CA ARG A 133 -16.64 -36.74 19.73
C ARG A 133 -15.46 -37.68 19.44
N ARG A 134 -14.22 -37.18 19.53
CA ARG A 134 -12.99 -37.97 19.36
C ARG A 134 -12.86 -39.05 20.44
N ALA A 135 -13.10 -38.73 21.70
CA ALA A 135 -13.10 -39.69 22.81
C ALA A 135 -14.13 -40.81 22.60
N LYS A 136 -15.36 -40.47 22.16
CA LYS A 136 -16.38 -41.48 21.83
C LYS A 136 -15.93 -42.43 20.71
N ARG A 137 -15.26 -41.91 19.67
CA ARG A 137 -14.70 -42.74 18.58
C ARG A 137 -13.57 -43.65 19.08
N GLN A 138 -12.65 -43.15 19.88
CA GLN A 138 -11.55 -43.97 20.43
C GLN A 138 -12.05 -45.10 21.32
N ARG A 139 -13.09 -44.86 22.15
CA ARG A 139 -13.72 -45.92 22.95
C ARG A 139 -14.37 -47.02 22.10
N ARG A 140 -14.88 -46.69 20.90
CA ARG A 140 -15.50 -47.65 19.97
C ARG A 140 -14.49 -48.41 19.10
N LYS A 141 -13.30 -47.83 18.88
CA LYS A 141 -12.23 -48.40 18.05
C LYS A 141 -11.78 -49.82 18.45
N PRO A 142 -11.55 -50.17 19.74
CA PRO A 142 -11.15 -51.53 20.11
C PRO A 142 -12.27 -52.56 19.87
N ASN A 143 -13.54 -52.21 20.11
CA ASN A 143 -14.67 -53.11 19.86
C ASN A 143 -14.87 -53.43 18.37
N GLN A 144 -14.45 -52.55 17.46
CA GLN A 144 -14.47 -52.82 16.02
C GLN A 144 -13.26 -53.61 15.52
N LYS A 145 -12.12 -53.55 16.23
CA LYS A 145 -10.93 -54.31 15.87
C LYS A 145 -11.01 -55.78 16.30
N ASN A 146 -11.71 -56.07 17.38
CA ASN A 146 -11.99 -57.43 17.83
C ASN A 146 -13.50 -57.68 17.79
N PRO A 147 -14.12 -57.86 16.60
CA PRO A 147 -15.47 -58.40 16.55
C PRO A 147 -15.38 -59.82 17.14
N LYS A 148 -16.02 -60.05 18.30
CA LYS A 148 -16.13 -61.40 18.85
C LYS A 148 -16.79 -62.28 17.77
N LYS A 149 -16.08 -63.33 17.34
CA LYS A 149 -16.62 -64.42 16.52
C LYS A 149 -17.79 -65.09 17.25
#